data_AF-W1XP55-F1
#
_entry.id   AF-W1XP55-F1
#
_cell.length_a   1.000
_cell.length_b   1.000
_cell.length_c   1.000
_cell.angle_alpha   90.00
_cell.angle_beta   90.00
_cell.angle_gamma   90.00
#
_symmetry.space_group_name_H-M   'P 1'
#
loop_
_entity.id
_entity.type
_entity.pdbx_description
1 polymer ?
#
loop_
_entity_poly.entity_id
_entity_poly.type
_entity_poly.pdbx_seq_one_letter_code
_entity_poly.pdbx_strand_id
1 'polypeptide(L)' 'ANPYMEGEVNLGMIWNGSAFVARQAGTPIDVVWPKEGGIFWMDSLAIPANAKNKEGALKLINFLLRPDVAKQVAETIGY' A
#
# COMPACT_ATOMS: atom_id res chain seq x y z
N ALA A 1 -6.35 0.78 9.86
CA ALA A 1 -5.79 -0.11 10.91
C ALA A 1 -6.69 -0.08 12.16
N ASN A 2 -7.99 0.15 12.00
CA ASN A 2 -8.85 0.68 13.06
C ASN A 2 -8.99 -0.26 14.28
N PRO A 3 -9.16 -1.58 14.11
CA PRO A 3 -9.25 -2.49 15.28
C PRO A 3 -8.01 -2.43 16.18
N TYR A 4 -6.83 -2.18 15.60
CA TYR A 4 -5.58 -2.00 16.37
C TYR A 4 -5.50 -0.62 17.03
N MET A 5 -5.96 0.42 16.31
CA MET A 5 -5.93 1.80 16.79
C MET A 5 -6.90 2.04 17.95
N GLU A 6 -8.05 1.37 17.92
CA GLU A 6 -9.12 1.48 18.91
C GLU A 6 -8.90 0.52 20.10
N GLY A 7 -7.86 -0.33 20.03
CA GLY A 7 -7.52 -1.27 21.10
C GLY A 7 -8.45 -2.49 21.19
N GLU A 8 -9.22 -2.79 20.15
CA GLU A 8 -10.11 -3.96 20.11
C GLU A 8 -9.33 -5.28 19.98
N VAL A 9 -8.15 -5.23 19.34
CA VAL A 9 -7.27 -6.38 19.13
C VAL A 9 -5.80 -6.05 19.42
N ASN A 10 -5.09 -7.02 20.00
CA ASN A 10 -3.66 -6.88 20.34
C ASN A 10 -2.72 -7.46 19.26
N LEU A 11 -3.23 -8.33 18.39
CA LEU A 11 -2.44 -9.00 17.34
C LEU A 11 -3.35 -9.37 16.17
N GLY A 12 -2.82 -9.25 14.95
CA GLY A 12 -3.50 -9.69 13.75
C GLY A 12 -2.68 -9.41 12.49
N MET A 13 -3.28 -9.71 11.34
CA MET A 13 -2.68 -9.42 10.04
C MET A 13 -2.99 -7.99 9.60
N ILE A 14 -1.98 -7.31 9.05
CA ILE A 14 -2.11 -5.98 8.47
C ILE A 14 -1.13 -5.82 7.32
N TRP A 15 -1.53 -5.09 6.27
CA TRP A 15 -0.62 -4.68 5.21
C TRP A 15 0.41 -3.67 5.75
N ASN A 16 1.69 -3.83 5.38
CA ASN A 16 2.78 -2.99 5.86
C ASN A 16 2.55 -1.49 5.57
N GLY A 17 1.97 -1.12 4.42
CA GLY A 17 1.61 0.26 4.12
C GLY A 17 0.54 0.84 5.06
N SER A 18 -0.49 0.04 5.40
CA SER A 18 -1.49 0.45 6.40
C SER A 18 -0.87 0.61 7.79
N ALA A 19 0.08 -0.24 8.15
CA ALA A 19 0.81 -0.10 9.41
C ALA A 19 1.76 1.10 9.41
N PHE A 20 2.38 1.43 8.27
CA PHE A 20 3.21 2.62 8.12
C PHE A 20 2.41 3.90 8.36
N VAL A 21 1.27 4.06 7.69
CA VAL A 21 0.40 5.22 7.87
C VAL A 21 -0.15 5.31 9.29
N ALA A 22 -0.57 4.20 9.89
CA ALA A 22 -1.08 4.20 11.26
C ALA A 22 0.01 4.58 12.29
N ARG A 23 1.27 4.15 12.09
CA ARG A 23 2.41 4.60 12.92
C ARG A 23 2.67 6.09 12.76
N GLN A 24 2.62 6.63 11.54
CA GLN A 24 2.75 8.07 11.31
C GLN A 24 1.64 8.88 12.01
N ALA A 25 0.45 8.31 12.16
CA ALA A 25 -0.65 8.89 12.93
C ALA A 25 -0.53 8.74 14.45
N GLY A 26 0.58 8.18 14.96
CA GLY A 26 0.85 8.01 16.40
C GLY A 26 0.34 6.71 17.01
N THR A 27 -0.12 5.76 16.19
CA THR A 27 -0.59 4.46 16.71
C THR A 27 0.62 3.60 17.12
N PRO A 28 0.66 3.06 18.35
CA PRO A 28 1.75 2.22 18.84
C PRO A 28 1.62 0.78 18.32
N ILE A 29 1.76 0.58 17.01
CA ILE A 29 1.75 -0.74 16.38
C ILE A 29 3.14 -1.11 15.87
N ASP A 30 3.52 -2.37 16.07
CA ASP A 30 4.73 -2.96 15.52
C ASP A 30 4.38 -4.01 14.46
N VAL A 31 5.21 -4.09 13.41
CA VAL A 31 5.08 -5.10 12.36
C VAL A 31 6.19 -6.13 12.54
N VAL A 32 5.80 -7.40 12.63
CA VAL A 32 6.71 -8.53 12.69
C VAL A 32 6.57 -9.39 11.44
N TRP A 33 7.68 -9.80 10.86
CA TRP A 33 7.71 -10.78 9.78
C TRP A 33 7.89 -12.18 10.38
N PRO A 34 6.93 -13.11 10.22
CA PRO A 34 7.06 -14.47 10.75
C PRO A 34 8.29 -15.19 10.20
N LYS A 35 8.92 -16.05 11.01
CA LYS A 35 10.12 -16.80 10.62
C LYS A 35 9.85 -17.80 9.48
N GLU A 36 8.61 -18.26 9.35
CA GLU A 36 8.13 -19.14 8.29
C GLU A 36 7.98 -18.41 6.94
N GLY A 37 8.02 -17.07 6.95
CA GLY A 37 7.80 -16.21 5.79
C GLY A 37 6.50 -15.41 5.89
N GLY A 38 6.48 -14.27 5.19
CA GLY A 38 5.29 -13.43 5.01
C GLY A 38 4.71 -13.54 3.61
N ILE A 39 3.50 -13.02 3.43
CA ILE A 39 2.90 -12.88 2.11
C ILE A 39 3.60 -11.71 1.39
N PHE A 40 4.17 -11.98 0.22
CA PHE A 40 4.61 -10.96 -0.71
C PHE A 40 3.49 -10.67 -1.70
N TRP A 41 3.15 -9.39 -1.85
CA TRP A 41 2.09 -8.94 -2.74
C TRP A 41 2.64 -7.94 -3.77
N MET A 42 2.07 -7.96 -4.97
CA MET A 42 2.43 -7.05 -6.05
C MET A 42 1.15 -6.47 -6.65
N ASP A 43 0.95 -5.18 -6.46
CA ASP A 43 -0.14 -4.48 -7.12
C ASP A 43 0.18 -4.21 -8.58
N SER A 44 -0.83 -4.34 -9.43
CA SER A 44 -0.71 -4.13 -10.87
C SER A 44 -1.80 -3.19 -11.36
N LEU A 45 -1.43 -2.29 -12.27
CA LEU A 45 -2.39 -1.43 -12.96
C LEU A 45 -2.89 -2.14 -14.22
N ALA A 46 -4.20 -2.23 -14.38
CA ALA A 46 -4.84 -2.82 -15.56
C ALA A 46 -5.85 -1.84 -16.16
N ILE A 47 -5.93 -1.81 -17.49
CA ILE A 47 -6.95 -1.02 -18.21
C ILE A 47 -8.14 -1.94 -18.51
N PRO A 48 -9.35 -1.63 -18.02
CA PRO A 48 -10.54 -2.41 -18.35
C PRO A 48 -10.78 -2.49 -19.86
N ALA A 49 -11.21 -3.65 -20.36
CA ALA A 49 -11.41 -3.88 -21.80
C ALA A 49 -12.37 -2.86 -22.45
N ASN A 50 -13.37 -2.44 -21.69
CA ASN A 50 -14.41 -1.47 -22.08
C ASN A 50 -14.11 -0.01 -21.65
N ALA A 51 -12.88 0.31 -21.25
CA ALA A 51 -12.52 1.66 -20.85
C ALA A 51 -12.77 2.66 -21.98
N LYS A 52 -13.54 3.72 -21.68
CA LYS A 52 -13.92 4.77 -22.65
C LYS A 52 -12.76 5.69 -23.01
N ASN A 53 -11.76 5.82 -22.13
CA ASN A 53 -10.58 6.66 -22.33
C ASN A 53 -9.29 5.85 -22.09
N LYS A 54 -8.92 5.02 -23.08
CA LYS A 54 -7.72 4.18 -23.00
C LYS A 54 -6.43 5.00 -23.05
N GLU A 55 -6.42 6.08 -23.83
CA GLU A 55 -5.26 6.96 -23.95
C GLU A 55 -4.93 7.64 -22.61
N GLY A 56 -5.93 8.19 -21.93
CA GLY A 56 -5.75 8.79 -20.60
C GLY A 56 -5.27 7.77 -19.56
N ALA A 57 -5.81 6.54 -19.61
CA ALA A 57 -5.36 5.47 -18.72
C ALA A 57 -3.88 5.10 -18.95
N LEU A 58 -3.45 4.99 -20.21
CA LEU A 58 -2.04 4.76 -20.54
C LEU A 58 -1.14 5.91 -20.07
N LYS A 59 -1.58 7.17 -20.23
CA LYS A 59 -0.83 8.34 -19.72
C LYS A 59 -0.68 8.30 -18.20
N LEU A 60 -1.73 7.91 -17.47
CA LEU A 60 -1.68 7.76 -16.01
C LEU A 60 -0.70 6.65 -15.59
N ILE A 61 -0.78 5.46 -16.22
CA ILE A 61 0.14 4.36 -15.94
C ILE A 61 1.59 4.79 -16.19
N ASN A 62 1.87 5.43 -17.33
CA ASN A 62 3.20 5.93 -17.65
C ASN A 62 3.69 6.98 -16.63
N PHE A 63 2.79 7.86 -16.15
CA PHE A 63 3.13 8.84 -15.13
C PHE A 63 3.50 8.16 -13.80
N LEU A 64 2.69 7.21 -13.33
CA LEU A 64 2.92 6.49 -12.07
C LEU A 64 4.19 5.64 -12.08
N LEU A 65 4.58 5.12 -13.26
CA LEU A 65 5.79 4.31 -13.43
C LEU A 65 7.09 5.12 -13.57
N ARG A 66 7.02 6.45 -13.63
CA ARG A 66 8.24 7.27 -13.61
C ARG A 66 8.96 7.12 -12.26
N PRO A 67 10.30 7.01 -12.24
CA PRO A 67 11.04 6.78 -11.00
C PRO A 67 10.80 7.83 -9.90
N ASP A 68 10.67 9.11 -10.28
CA ASP A 68 10.46 10.20 -9.32
C ASP A 68 9.06 10.17 -8.70
N VAL A 69 8.05 9.81 -9.49
CA VAL A 69 6.67 9.64 -9.04
C VAL A 69 6.52 8.38 -8.19
N ALA A 70 7.05 7.25 -8.66
CA ALA A 70 7.03 5.98 -7.93
C ALA A 70 7.72 6.09 -6.57
N LYS A 71 8.87 6.79 -6.51
CA LYS A 71 9.55 7.12 -5.25
C LYS A 71 8.64 7.90 -4.31
N GLN A 72 8.01 8.96 -4.79
CA GLN A 72 7.12 9.78 -3.97
C GLN A 72 5.96 8.94 -3.41
N VAL A 73 5.38 8.07 -4.24
CA VAL A 73 4.32 7.15 -3.80
C VAL A 73 4.85 6.25 -2.68
N ALA A 74 5.98 5.58 -2.89
CA ALA A 74 6.56 4.64 -1.93
C ALA A 74 6.91 5.29 -0.59
N GLU A 75 7.50 6.48 -0.61
CA GLU A 75 7.81 7.26 0.60
C GLU A 75 6.55 7.73 1.35
N THR A 76 5.46 7.95 0.62
CA THR A 76 4.18 8.39 1.20
C THR A 76 3.41 7.24 1.83
N ILE A 77 3.39 6.05 1.20
CA ILE A 77 2.55 4.92 1.63
C ILE A 77 3.31 3.81 2.36
N GLY A 78 4.64 3.82 2.29
CA GLY A 78 5.50 2.89 3.03
C GLY A 78 5.79 1.56 2.33
N TYR A 79 5.67 1.49 0.99
CA TYR A 79 6.10 0.33 0.17
C TYR A 79 6.34 0.69 -1.29
#